data_AF-A0A7X7GA19-F1
#
_entry.id   AF-A0A7X7GA19-F1
#
_cell.length_a   1.000
_cell.length_b   1.000
_cell.length_c   1.000
_cell.angle_alpha   90.00
_cell.angle_beta   90.00
_cell.angle_gamma   90.00
#
_symmetry.space_group_name_H-M   'P 1'
#
loop_
_entity.id
_entity.type
_entity.pdbx_description
1 polymer ?
#
loop_
_entity_poly.entity_id
_entity_poly.type
_entity_poly.pdbx_seq_one_letter_code
_entity_poly.pdbx_strand_id
1 'polypeptide(L)' 'MSAGERMRYLTVAEVADLMRLSRMTVYRLINRGELPAVRVGRSFRVPQDALDAYLRTHSVDAEGADGEERLSS' A
#
# COMPACT_ATOMS: atom_id res chain seq x y z
N MET A 1 -28.03 -3.15 0.84
CA MET A 1 -27.22 -2.40 -0.14
C MET A 1 -26.59 -1.25 0.60
N SER A 2 -25.31 -1.38 0.95
CA SER A 2 -24.60 -0.38 1.73
C SER A 2 -24.50 0.91 0.91
N ALA A 3 -24.85 2.04 1.54
CA ALA A 3 -24.88 3.36 0.94
C ALA A 3 -23.56 3.68 0.21
N GLY A 4 -23.67 4.29 -0.97
CA GLY A 4 -22.57 4.50 -1.92
C GLY A 4 -21.24 4.87 -1.26
N GLU A 5 -20.29 3.94 -1.33
CA GLU A 5 -18.96 4.11 -0.80
C GLU A 5 -18.27 5.25 -1.54
N ARG A 6 -18.15 6.40 -0.89
CA ARG A 6 -17.44 7.54 -1.47
C ARG A 6 -15.99 7.13 -1.60
N MET A 7 -15.47 7.11 -2.84
CA MET A 7 -14.08 6.80 -3.12
C MET A 7 -13.16 7.69 -2.27
N ARG A 8 -12.39 7.06 -1.37
CA ARG A 8 -11.47 7.79 -0.48
C ARG A 8 -10.15 8.00 -1.20
N TYR A 9 -9.66 9.23 -1.11
CA TYR A 9 -8.35 9.62 -1.61
C TYR A 9 -7.45 10.03 -0.45
N LEU A 10 -6.22 9.55 -0.50
CA LEU A 10 -5.16 9.81 0.45
C LEU A 10 -4.14 10.77 -0.16
N THR A 11 -3.56 11.62 0.65
CA THR A 11 -2.38 12.41 0.31
C THR A 11 -1.12 11.54 0.34
N VAL A 12 -0.05 12.02 -0.30
CA VAL A 12 1.27 11.38 -0.22
C VAL A 12 1.77 11.26 1.22
N ALA A 13 1.43 12.22 2.08
CA ALA A 13 1.81 12.19 3.50
C ALA A 13 1.09 11.07 4.24
N GLU A 14 -0.24 10.97 4.09
CA GLU A 14 -1.03 9.90 4.72
C GLU A 14 -0.58 8.51 4.26
N VAL A 15 -0.29 8.33 2.97
CA VAL A 15 0.25 7.06 2.46
C VAL A 15 1.62 6.75 3.06
N ALA A 16 2.50 7.75 3.16
CA ALA A 16 3.81 7.60 3.76
C ALA A 16 3.72 7.15 5.22
N ASP A 17 2.81 7.77 5.99
CA ASP A 17 2.58 7.43 7.39
C ASP A 17 2.00 6.01 7.54
N LEU A 18 1.01 5.64 6.71
CA LEU A 18 0.39 4.32 6.72
C LEU A 18 1.39 3.19 6.38
N MET A 19 2.23 3.41 5.37
CA MET A 19 3.22 2.42 4.92
C MET A 19 4.54 2.47 5.70
N ARG A 20 4.70 3.45 6.61
CA ARG A 20 5.96 3.75 7.31
C ARG A 20 7.13 3.99 6.35
N LEU A 21 6.86 4.72 5.27
CA LEU A 21 7.84 5.09 4.25
C LEU A 21 8.14 6.59 4.29
N SER A 22 9.25 6.99 3.67
CA SER A 22 9.47 8.41 3.39
C SER A 22 8.52 8.90 2.29
N ARG A 23 8.10 10.17 2.34
CA ARG A 23 7.35 10.81 1.23
C ARG A 23 8.07 10.66 -0.12
N MET A 24 9.40 10.71 -0.12
CA MET A 24 10.22 10.51 -1.32
C MET A 24 10.01 9.12 -1.93
N THR A 25 9.94 8.08 -1.09
CA THR A 25 9.65 6.72 -1.55
C THR A 25 8.28 6.67 -2.21
N VAL A 26 7.25 7.26 -1.59
CA VAL A 26 5.91 7.29 -2.18
C VAL A 26 5.90 8.04 -3.52
N TYR A 27 6.57 9.19 -3.62
CA TYR A 27 6.73 9.89 -4.91
C TYR A 27 7.44 9.05 -5.96
N ARG A 28 8.46 8.27 -5.58
CA ARG A 28 9.13 7.35 -6.50
C ARG A 28 8.19 6.26 -7.01
N LEU A 29 7.39 5.66 -6.14
CA LEU A 29 6.40 4.65 -6.54
C LEU A 29 5.39 5.23 -7.53
N ILE A 30 4.88 6.43 -7.25
CA ILE A 30 3.96 7.15 -8.15
C ILE A 30 4.63 7.44 -9.51
N ASN A 31 5.84 8.01 -9.50
CA ASN A 31 6.55 8.38 -10.74
C ASN A 31 6.97 7.17 -11.58
N ARG A 32 7.14 6.00 -10.95
CA ARG A 32 7.40 4.73 -11.64
C ARG A 32 6.13 4.05 -12.15
N GLY A 33 4.96 4.57 -11.78
CA GLY A 33 3.66 3.96 -12.10
C GLY A 33 3.33 2.73 -11.26
N GLU A 34 4.13 2.42 -10.22
CA GLU A 34 3.89 1.29 -9.31
C GLU A 34 2.71 1.58 -8.36
N LEU A 35 2.50 2.84 -8.00
CA LEU A 35 1.38 3.27 -7.17
C LEU A 35 0.49 4.27 -7.95
N PRO A 36 -0.69 3.84 -8.42
CA PRO A 36 -1.61 4.72 -9.14
C PRO A 36 -2.01 5.94 -8.31
N ALA A 37 -1.92 7.13 -8.91
CA ALA A 37 -2.31 8.38 -8.26
C ALA A 37 -2.89 9.38 -9.26
N VAL A 38 -3.78 10.24 -8.78
CA VAL A 38 -4.37 11.35 -9.52
C VAL A 38 -3.66 12.64 -9.13
N ARG A 39 -3.27 13.44 -10.11
CA ARG A 39 -2.70 14.77 -9.86
C ARG A 39 -3.82 15.80 -9.70
N VAL A 40 -3.86 16.46 -8.54
CA VAL A 40 -4.82 17.52 -8.22
C VAL A 40 -4.02 18.79 -7.89
N GLY A 41 -4.00 19.72 -8.85
CA GLY A 41 -3.13 20.89 -8.79
C GLY A 41 -1.64 20.51 -8.68
N ARG A 42 -1.00 20.94 -7.61
CA ARG A 42 0.43 20.66 -7.33
C ARG A 42 0.67 19.40 -6.48
N SER A 43 -0.39 18.71 -6.08
CA SER A 43 -0.31 17.56 -5.18
C SER A 43 -0.83 16.29 -5.86
N PHE A 44 -0.38 15.14 -5.38
CA PHE A 44 -0.97 13.85 -5.75
C PHE A 44 -2.02 13.41 -4.74
N ARG A 45 -2.96 12.59 -5.21
CA ARG A 45 -3.97 11.89 -4.45
C ARG A 45 -3.97 10.42 -4.84
N VAL A 46 -3.79 9.54 -3.88
CA VAL A 46 -3.78 8.09 -4.06
C VAL A 46 -5.15 7.55 -3.69
N PRO A 47 -5.89 6.90 -4.60
CA PRO A 47 -7.11 6.19 -4.22
C PRO A 47 -6.78 5.12 -3.18
N GLN A 48 -7.59 4.99 -2.13
CA GLN A 48 -7.34 4.00 -1.08
C GLN A 48 -7.25 2.58 -1.65
N ASP A 49 -8.14 2.23 -2.58
CA ASP A 49 -8.15 0.93 -3.25
C ASP A 49 -6.83 0.63 -4.00
N ALA A 50 -6.20 1.64 -4.60
CA ALA A 50 -4.92 1.48 -5.28
C ALA A 50 -3.78 1.17 -4.29
N LEU A 51 -3.81 1.77 -3.10
CA LEU A 51 -2.87 1.45 -2.03
C LEU A 51 -3.10 0.02 -1.51
N ASP A 52 -4.36 -0.34 -1.27
CA ASP A 52 -4.73 -1.68 -0.80
C ASP A 52 -4.30 -2.77 -1.81
N ALA A 53 -4.48 -2.52 -3.10
CA ALA A 53 -4.02 -3.40 -4.19
C ALA A 53 -2.49 -3.52 -4.25
N TYR A 54 -1.77 -2.41 -4.09
CA TYR A 54 -0.31 -2.40 -4.03
C TYR A 54 0.20 -3.27 -2.88
N LEU A 55 -0.32 -3.06 -1.66
CA LEU A 55 0.10 -3.82 -0.48
C LEU A 55 -0.18 -5.32 -0.62
N ARG A 56 -1.32 -5.69 -1.19
CA ARG A 56 -1.69 -7.10 -1.42
C ARG A 56 -0.78 -7.80 -2.44
N THR A 57 -0.23 -7.05 -3.40
CA THR A 57 0.65 -7.60 -4.43
C THR A 57 2.10 -7.72 -3.96
N HIS A 58 2.46 -6.97 -2.92
CA HIS A 58 3.82 -6.89 -2.39
C HIS A 58 3.96 -7.41 -0.95
N SER A 59 2.94 -8.10 -0.43
CA SER A 59 3.06 -8.86 0.80
C SER A 59 3.93 -10.09 0.55
N VAL A 60 5.08 -10.15 1.21
CA VAL A 60 5.77 -11.43 1.42
C VAL A 60 4.95 -12.19 2.46
N ASP A 61 4.38 -13.34 2.07
CA ASP A 61 3.69 -14.21 3.00
C ASP A 61 4.63 -14.50 4.18
N ALA A 62 4.21 -14.12 5.38
CA ALA A 62 4.86 -14.54 6.62
C ALA A 62 4.52 -16.01 6.95
N GLU A 63 4.34 -16.85 5.93
CA GLU A 63 4.16 -18.30 6.05
C GLU A 63 5.54 -18.96 5.85
N GLY A 64 6.37 -18.87 6.89
CA GLY A 64 7.68 -19.50 6.95
C GLY A 64 8.23 -19.52 8.38
N ALA A 65 7.33 -19.57 9.36
CA ALA A 65 7.66 -19.75 10.77
C ALA A 65 6.82 -20.87 11.38
N ASP A 66 6.61 -21.95 10.63
CA ASP A 66 6.43 -23.28 11.17
C ASP A 66 7.77 -23.74 11.76
N GLY A 67 7.97 -23.37 13.03
CA GLY A 67 9.04 -23.92 13.85
C GLY A 67 8.87 -25.43 14.01
N GLU A 68 9.90 -26.16 13.62
CA GLU A 68 10.54 -27.22 14.41
C GLU A 68 9.60 -28.09 15.27
N GLU A 69 9.08 -29.18 14.67
CA GLU A 69 8.66 -30.36 15.42
C GLU A 69 9.48 -31.59 15.01
N ARG A 70 10.50 -31.84 15.86
CA ARG A 70 10.95 -33.15 16.33
C ARG A 70 11.85 -33.97 15.40
N LEU A 71 13.14 -33.84 15.69
CA LEU A 71 14.02 -34.97 15.98
C LEU A 71 13.21 -36.16 16.54
N SER A 72 13.01 -37.20 15.73
CA SER A 72 12.93 -38.62 16.13
C SER A 72 12.68 -39.50 14.92
N SER A 73 13.75 -40.03 14.33
CA SER A 73 13.95 -41.46 14.04
C SER A 73 15.37 -41.67 13.53
#